data_AF-A0A954YC09-F1
#
_entry.id   AF-A0A954YC09-F1
#
_cell.length_a   1.000
_cell.length_b   1.000
_cell.length_c   1.000
_cell.angle_alpha   90.00
_cell.angle_beta   90.00
_cell.angle_gamma   90.00
#
_symmetry.space_group_name_H-M   'P 1'
#
loop_
_entity.id
_entity.type
_entity.pdbx_description
1 polymer ?
#
loop_
_entity_poly.entity_id
_entity_poly.type
_entity_poly.pdbx_seq_one_letter_code
_entity_poly.pdbx_strand_id
1 'polypeptide(L)'
;MPAILGGLAPIALGLTPNPPLTIDPVPQVIQIAAIDPRFDEAVISGVAVEDFDGDGRMDIAVVWFATDDQDRATSTRTLSLLFGAGVGEFVRQDYNLYQYNQILEALSVFRNGPGGVGVGDFDGDGDRDIIVTPYFGDEVWFFENLGARQFTGRLKFPFGTNTTGNFITPPEVICKDLDGDGRDEAIYLVDPVFQINSDVVHIWRTTSDMANLRLTGWEGLDGGVFVQWTRGLAVDDIDGDGRPDVCFTGSINPPNEDDPVVVCWTDLNVTSGQFAVSYVIPGTLASDLVSVRNRACGADLMVLGINGDRVELWKNVCDDGEVVFGGQATGLAALAANRGMHGVASDIDGDGDRDVVIKHLFGNSANTRQIQILRAETGGLDWTLETAAPISTVGFTDPPDNPILRPNTLAVRDLWGNTLPEIVAAFGPTQGRLELVFWTSGCVGDISGDGIVDLLDLTGILSGFGLCAGDPGFSQGADVDRDGCVGLGDLNAVLADLGCSPFPTGVAPARRNK
;
A
#
# COMPACT_ATOMS: atom_id res chain seq x y z
N MET A 1 -57.64 -34.50 -4.10
CA MET A 1 -56.32 -34.03 -3.63
C MET A 1 -55.52 -33.57 -4.82
N PRO A 2 -55.14 -32.29 -4.87
CA PRO A 2 -53.79 -31.95 -5.29
C PRO A 2 -53.09 -31.11 -4.21
N ALA A 3 -51.78 -31.28 -4.14
CA ALA A 3 -50.89 -30.78 -3.10
C ALA A 3 -50.68 -29.26 -3.20
N ILE A 4 -50.68 -28.59 -2.04
CA ILE A 4 -50.22 -27.23 -1.85
C ILE A 4 -48.70 -27.29 -1.67
N LEU A 5 -47.94 -26.91 -2.70
CA LEU A 5 -46.54 -26.54 -2.56
C LEU A 5 -46.51 -25.01 -2.45
N GLY A 6 -46.39 -24.52 -1.22
CA GLY A 6 -46.09 -23.12 -0.95
C GLY A 6 -44.65 -22.84 -1.35
N GLY A 7 -44.47 -22.09 -2.43
CA GLY A 7 -43.18 -21.50 -2.77
C GLY A 7 -42.83 -20.47 -1.71
N LEU A 8 -41.75 -20.72 -0.97
CA LEU A 8 -41.06 -19.65 -0.26
C LEU A 8 -40.46 -18.74 -1.33
N ALA A 9 -40.87 -17.48 -1.34
CA ALA A 9 -40.15 -16.44 -2.06
C ALA A 9 -38.70 -16.40 -1.54
N PRO A 10 -37.68 -16.21 -2.39
CA PRO A 10 -36.34 -15.96 -1.90
C PRO A 10 -36.39 -14.74 -0.99
N ILE A 11 -35.89 -14.89 0.23
CA ILE A 11 -35.60 -13.77 1.11
C ILE A 11 -34.52 -12.98 0.37
N ALA A 12 -34.89 -11.86 -0.24
CA ALA A 12 -33.92 -10.83 -0.53
C ALA A 12 -33.38 -10.40 0.84
N LEU A 13 -32.23 -10.92 1.24
CA LEU A 13 -31.44 -10.26 2.26
C LEU A 13 -31.17 -8.87 1.69
N GLY A 14 -31.83 -7.85 2.27
CA GLY A 14 -31.52 -6.47 1.92
C GLY A 14 -30.05 -6.26 2.24
N LEU A 15 -29.27 -5.84 1.24
CA LEU A 15 -27.91 -5.37 1.46
C LEU A 15 -27.96 -4.31 2.57
N THR A 16 -27.16 -4.49 3.61
CA THR A 16 -26.94 -3.45 4.60
C THR A 16 -26.23 -2.31 3.90
N PRO A 17 -26.73 -1.06 3.98
CA PRO A 17 -26.01 0.07 3.43
C PRO A 17 -24.64 0.17 4.10
N ASN A 18 -23.63 0.28 3.26
CA ASN A 18 -22.28 0.71 3.56
C ASN A 18 -22.24 1.82 4.62
N PRO A 19 -21.41 1.71 5.68
CA PRO A 19 -21.22 2.78 6.67
C PRO A 19 -20.81 4.11 6.01
N PRO A 20 -21.10 5.28 6.59
CA PRO A 20 -20.56 6.53 6.03
C PRO A 20 -19.03 6.56 6.15
N LEU A 21 -18.34 7.05 5.12
CA LEU A 21 -16.91 7.36 5.23
C LEU A 21 -16.70 8.52 6.19
N THR A 22 -15.71 8.39 7.07
CA THR A 22 -15.43 9.31 8.17
C THR A 22 -14.06 9.98 8.00
N ILE A 23 -13.72 10.36 6.79
CA ILE A 23 -12.40 10.92 6.46
C ILE A 23 -12.43 12.45 6.63
N ASP A 24 -11.47 13.02 7.36
CA ASP A 24 -11.27 14.47 7.40
C ASP A 24 -10.78 14.96 6.02
N PRO A 25 -11.54 15.82 5.32
CA PRO A 25 -11.12 16.34 4.04
C PRO A 25 -9.87 17.23 4.09
N VAL A 26 -9.52 17.78 5.26
CA VAL A 26 -8.31 18.58 5.45
C VAL A 26 -7.17 17.65 5.84
N PRO A 27 -6.16 17.47 4.98
CA PRO A 27 -5.05 16.60 5.32
C PRO A 27 -4.11 17.27 6.31
N GLN A 28 -3.46 16.43 7.10
CA GLN A 28 -2.26 16.77 7.83
C GLN A 28 -1.02 16.53 6.95
N VAL A 29 0.07 17.23 7.25
CA VAL A 29 1.28 17.26 6.41
C VAL A 29 2.54 17.16 7.25
N ILE A 30 3.45 16.27 6.86
CA ILE A 30 4.79 16.14 7.44
C ILE A 30 5.82 16.47 6.37
N GLN A 31 6.74 17.39 6.69
CA GLN A 31 7.86 17.68 5.81
C GLN A 31 8.94 16.59 5.93
N ILE A 32 9.20 15.89 4.82
CA ILE A 32 10.24 14.87 4.71
C ILE A 32 11.60 15.50 4.40
N ALA A 33 11.66 16.53 3.56
CA ALA A 33 12.94 17.19 3.29
C ALA A 33 12.73 18.64 2.84
N ALA A 34 13.70 19.49 3.14
CA ALA A 34 13.89 20.74 2.43
C ALA A 34 14.79 20.46 1.22
N ILE A 35 14.33 20.85 0.03
CA ILE A 35 15.03 20.63 -1.22
C ILE A 35 15.79 21.90 -1.60
N ASP A 36 17.11 21.76 -1.70
CA ASP A 36 17.98 22.83 -2.18
C ASP A 36 17.66 23.12 -3.66
N PRO A 37 17.51 24.40 -4.07
CA PRO A 37 17.23 24.77 -5.45
C PRO A 37 18.26 24.30 -6.50
N ARG A 38 19.41 23.79 -6.07
CA ARG A 38 20.40 23.17 -6.96
C ARG A 38 19.97 21.81 -7.52
N PHE A 39 19.04 21.12 -6.84
CA PHE A 39 18.54 19.85 -7.34
C PHE A 39 17.55 20.08 -8.49
N ASP A 40 17.76 19.35 -9.58
CA ASP A 40 16.95 19.41 -10.79
C ASP A 40 15.63 18.65 -10.62
N GLU A 41 15.65 17.53 -9.89
CA GLU A 41 14.46 16.72 -9.61
C GLU A 41 14.51 16.22 -8.16
N ALA A 42 13.35 16.14 -7.50
CA ALA A 42 13.22 15.53 -6.19
C ALA A 42 11.83 14.88 -6.03
N VAL A 43 11.79 13.64 -5.51
CA VAL A 43 10.58 12.83 -5.47
C VAL A 43 10.59 11.91 -4.24
N ILE A 44 9.44 11.78 -3.58
CA ILE A 44 9.14 10.63 -2.70
C ILE A 44 8.54 9.54 -3.60
N SER A 45 9.22 8.41 -3.73
CA SER A 45 8.85 7.35 -4.68
C SER A 45 8.11 6.19 -4.03
N GLY A 46 8.35 5.94 -2.74
CA GLY A 46 7.71 4.84 -2.02
C GLY A 46 7.47 5.17 -0.56
N VAL A 47 6.37 4.63 -0.03
CA VAL A 47 6.02 4.68 1.38
C VAL A 47 5.54 3.30 1.83
N ALA A 48 5.94 2.89 3.03
CA ALA A 48 5.39 1.73 3.71
C ALA A 48 5.08 2.10 5.17
N VAL A 49 4.04 1.47 5.72
CA VAL A 49 3.56 1.72 7.08
C VAL A 49 3.46 0.39 7.83
N GLU A 50 4.30 0.24 8.85
CA GLU A 50 4.40 -0.94 9.71
C GLU A 50 4.97 -0.51 11.07
N ASP A 51 4.82 -1.33 12.10
CA ASP A 51 5.50 -1.15 13.38
C ASP A 51 6.96 -1.63 13.27
N PHE A 52 7.90 -0.69 13.15
CA PHE A 52 9.32 -0.96 12.92
C PHE A 52 10.13 -1.03 14.22
N ASP A 53 9.61 -0.57 15.35
CA ASP A 53 10.32 -0.63 16.63
C ASP A 53 9.66 -1.51 17.69
N GLY A 54 8.53 -2.13 17.35
CA GLY A 54 7.82 -3.11 18.15
C GLY A 54 7.02 -2.48 19.30
N ASP A 55 6.73 -1.18 19.23
CA ASP A 55 6.04 -0.44 20.29
C ASP A 55 4.51 -0.47 20.17
N GLY A 56 3.98 -1.06 19.09
CA GLY A 56 2.55 -1.18 18.82
C GLY A 56 1.93 0.06 18.15
N ARG A 57 2.72 1.10 17.86
CA ARG A 57 2.35 2.21 16.98
C ARG A 57 2.84 1.91 15.57
N MET A 58 2.14 2.47 14.58
CA MET A 58 2.60 2.37 13.21
C MET A 58 3.67 3.42 12.96
N ASP A 59 4.74 2.98 12.31
CA ASP A 59 5.83 3.80 11.84
C ASP A 59 5.76 3.95 10.32
N ILE A 60 6.57 4.84 9.76
CA ILE A 60 6.57 5.13 8.33
C ILE A 60 7.97 5.01 7.77
N ALA A 61 8.15 4.16 6.77
CA ALA A 61 9.33 4.11 5.91
C ALA A 61 9.06 4.91 4.64
N VAL A 62 9.90 5.91 4.37
CA VAL A 62 9.80 6.77 3.18
C VAL A 62 11.08 6.69 2.37
N VAL A 63 10.98 6.29 1.11
CA VAL A 63 12.10 6.36 0.17
C VAL A 63 11.95 7.55 -0.77
N TRP A 64 13.02 8.33 -0.88
CA TRP A 64 13.02 9.55 -1.68
C TRP A 64 14.39 9.85 -2.26
N PHE A 65 14.42 10.70 -3.28
CA PHE A 65 15.64 11.17 -3.89
C PHE A 65 15.57 12.63 -4.31
N ALA A 66 16.75 13.22 -4.48
CA ALA A 66 16.95 14.50 -5.13
C ALA A 66 18.21 14.43 -6.02
N THR A 67 18.09 14.71 -7.30
CA THR A 67 19.17 14.61 -8.29
C THR A 67 19.68 15.98 -8.71
N ASP A 68 20.99 16.07 -8.87
CA ASP A 68 21.72 17.19 -9.47
C ASP A 68 22.42 16.62 -10.72
N ASP A 69 21.91 16.96 -11.89
CA ASP A 69 22.43 16.52 -13.19
C ASP A 69 23.75 17.21 -13.55
N GLN A 70 24.07 18.33 -12.89
CA GLN A 70 25.33 19.03 -13.10
C GLN A 70 26.45 18.50 -12.20
N ASP A 71 26.13 18.06 -10.98
CA ASP A 71 27.04 17.40 -10.04
C ASP A 71 26.38 16.22 -9.31
N ARG A 72 26.35 15.08 -10.01
CA ARG A 72 25.73 13.84 -9.51
C ARG A 72 26.35 13.27 -8.25
N ALA A 73 27.59 13.66 -7.90
CA ALA A 73 28.23 13.26 -6.66
C ALA A 73 27.49 13.81 -5.43
N THR A 74 26.69 14.86 -5.61
CA THR A 74 25.96 15.54 -4.54
C THR A 74 24.47 15.17 -4.47
N SER A 75 24.00 14.35 -5.41
CA SER A 75 22.65 13.81 -5.44
C SER A 75 22.38 12.92 -4.22
N THR A 76 21.14 12.95 -3.74
CA THR A 76 20.70 12.29 -2.49
C THR A 76 19.70 11.18 -2.80
N ARG A 77 19.82 10.03 -2.12
CA ARG A 77 18.83 8.95 -2.10
C ARG A 77 18.75 8.44 -0.68
N THR A 78 17.56 8.45 -0.12
CA THR A 78 17.40 8.28 1.33
C THR A 78 16.24 7.35 1.62
N LEU A 79 16.45 6.44 2.55
CA LEU A 79 15.38 5.80 3.32
C LEU A 79 15.26 6.57 4.65
N SER A 80 14.11 7.18 4.88
CA SER A 80 13.75 7.87 6.12
C SER A 80 12.76 7.01 6.89
N LEU A 81 13.13 6.59 8.09
CA LEU A 81 12.23 5.95 9.05
C LEU A 81 11.70 7.01 10.01
N LEU A 82 10.38 7.05 10.16
CA LEU A 82 9.65 7.92 11.07
C LEU A 82 8.94 7.03 12.08
N PHE A 83 9.51 6.92 13.28
CA PHE A 83 8.95 6.11 14.37
C PHE A 83 7.87 6.91 15.10
N GLY A 84 6.66 6.37 15.17
CA GLY A 84 5.52 6.97 15.86
C GLY A 84 5.85 7.19 17.34
N ALA A 85 5.60 8.40 17.83
CA ALA A 85 5.85 8.80 19.21
C ALA A 85 4.59 9.38 19.88
N GLY A 86 3.44 9.23 19.23
CA GLY A 86 2.15 9.82 19.58
C GLY A 86 1.41 10.28 18.33
N VAL A 87 0.21 10.82 18.48
CA VAL A 87 -0.63 11.26 17.36
C VAL A 87 0.08 12.39 16.58
N GLY A 88 0.53 12.08 15.36
CA GLY A 88 1.24 13.02 14.49
C GLY A 88 2.68 13.38 14.93
N GLU A 89 3.23 12.73 15.96
CA GLU A 89 4.60 12.93 16.42
C GLU A 89 5.50 11.78 15.97
N PHE A 90 6.69 12.11 15.46
CA PHE A 90 7.62 11.13 14.91
C PHE A 90 9.08 11.38 15.33
N VAL A 91 9.79 10.30 15.68
CA VAL A 91 11.25 10.29 15.79
C VAL A 91 11.84 9.81 14.48
N ARG A 92 12.79 10.57 13.92
CA ARG A 92 13.32 10.32 12.58
C ARG A 92 14.71 9.70 12.58
N GLN A 93 14.93 8.75 11.66
CA GLN A 93 16.23 8.17 11.34
C GLN A 93 16.41 8.03 9.82
N ASP A 94 17.53 8.51 9.29
CA ASP A 94 17.80 8.54 7.85
C ASP A 94 18.99 7.63 7.47
N TYR A 95 18.83 6.92 6.37
CA TYR A 95 19.86 6.07 5.75
C TYR A 95 20.15 6.54 4.34
N ASN A 96 21.42 6.83 4.05
CA ASN A 96 21.85 7.16 2.69
C ASN A 96 21.95 5.88 1.84
N LEU A 97 21.13 5.82 0.80
CA LEU A 97 21.11 4.72 -0.18
C LEU A 97 22.12 4.93 -1.31
N TYR A 98 22.58 6.18 -1.53
CA TYR A 98 23.43 6.50 -2.65
C TYR A 98 24.90 6.18 -2.40
N GLN A 99 25.47 5.35 -3.28
CA GLN A 99 26.92 5.15 -3.34
C GLN A 99 27.43 5.64 -4.69
N TYR A 100 27.99 6.86 -4.71
CA TYR A 100 28.57 7.44 -5.92
C TYR A 100 29.84 6.70 -6.34
N ASN A 101 29.87 6.25 -7.59
CA ASN A 101 31.07 5.65 -8.16
C ASN A 101 31.90 6.73 -8.89
N GLN A 102 33.02 7.12 -8.27
CA GLN A 102 33.92 8.15 -8.78
C GLN A 102 34.70 7.75 -10.04
N ILE A 103 34.80 6.45 -10.35
CA ILE A 103 35.51 5.95 -11.53
C ILE A 103 34.57 5.91 -12.74
N LEU A 104 33.37 5.38 -12.53
CA LEU A 104 32.34 5.28 -13.55
C LEU A 104 30.96 5.48 -12.93
N GLU A 105 30.41 6.67 -13.14
CA GLU A 105 29.12 7.11 -12.58
C GLU A 105 27.97 6.14 -12.86
N ALA A 106 27.96 5.49 -14.04
CA ALA A 106 26.95 4.52 -14.42
C ALA A 106 26.89 3.30 -13.49
N LEU A 107 27.94 3.05 -12.70
CA LEU A 107 28.00 2.00 -11.68
C LEU A 107 27.63 2.49 -10.27
N SER A 108 27.06 3.69 -10.13
CA SER A 108 26.58 4.18 -8.83
C SER A 108 25.34 3.40 -8.40
N VAL A 109 25.25 3.13 -7.10
CA VAL A 109 24.11 2.43 -6.49
C VAL A 109 22.97 3.42 -6.27
N PHE A 110 21.74 3.08 -6.66
CA PHE A 110 20.56 3.95 -6.70
C PHE A 110 20.74 5.18 -7.59
N ARG A 111 21.47 5.05 -8.70
CA ARG A 111 21.80 6.18 -9.59
C ARG A 111 20.58 6.95 -10.08
N ASN A 112 19.50 6.24 -10.39
CA ASN A 112 18.24 6.83 -10.89
C ASN A 112 17.19 7.03 -9.78
N GLY A 113 17.60 6.92 -8.51
CA GLY A 113 16.68 7.00 -7.37
C GLY A 113 16.10 5.64 -6.94
N PRO A 114 15.59 5.54 -5.70
CA PRO A 114 14.76 4.42 -5.27
C PRO A 114 13.40 4.47 -5.96
N GLY A 115 12.83 3.30 -6.25
CA GLY A 115 11.56 3.11 -6.92
C GLY A 115 10.46 2.66 -5.96
N GLY A 116 10.71 1.63 -5.17
CA GLY A 116 9.73 1.08 -4.22
C GLY A 116 10.35 0.69 -2.89
N VAL A 117 9.48 0.49 -1.91
CA VAL A 117 9.81 -0.03 -0.57
C VAL A 117 8.84 -1.16 -0.24
N GLY A 118 9.37 -2.29 0.21
CA GLY A 118 8.61 -3.44 0.71
C GLY A 118 9.03 -3.74 2.14
N VAL A 119 8.13 -4.37 2.90
CA VAL A 119 8.34 -4.70 4.32
C VAL A 119 7.91 -6.13 4.57
N GLY A 120 8.74 -6.91 5.26
CA GLY A 120 8.47 -8.30 5.62
C GLY A 120 9.37 -8.74 6.76
N ASP A 121 9.08 -9.88 7.37
CA ASP A 121 9.97 -10.53 8.36
C ASP A 121 10.86 -11.55 7.62
N PHE A 122 12.02 -11.13 7.12
CA PHE A 122 12.79 -11.96 6.18
C PHE A 122 13.61 -13.05 6.87
N ASP A 123 13.91 -12.94 8.16
CA ASP A 123 14.65 -13.96 8.93
C ASP A 123 13.86 -14.64 10.05
N GLY A 124 12.61 -14.22 10.28
CA GLY A 124 11.63 -14.95 11.08
C GLY A 124 11.76 -14.68 12.57
N ASP A 125 12.36 -13.55 12.94
CA ASP A 125 12.53 -13.14 14.33
C ASP A 125 11.36 -12.28 14.85
N GLY A 126 10.45 -11.89 13.96
CA GLY A 126 9.24 -11.12 14.25
C GLY A 126 9.40 -9.62 14.05
N ASP A 127 10.61 -9.12 13.79
CA ASP A 127 10.85 -7.71 13.50
C ASP A 127 10.59 -7.41 12.02
N ARG A 128 10.09 -6.21 11.71
CA ARG A 128 9.78 -5.80 10.34
C ARG A 128 11.03 -5.29 9.62
N ASP A 129 11.54 -6.09 8.69
CA ASP A 129 12.65 -5.76 7.79
C ASP A 129 12.19 -4.98 6.56
N ILE A 130 13.13 -4.31 5.88
CA ILE A 130 12.82 -3.44 4.74
C ILE A 130 13.60 -3.86 3.50
N ILE A 131 12.95 -3.92 2.35
CA ILE A 131 13.59 -3.96 1.03
C ILE A 131 13.35 -2.64 0.29
N VAL A 132 14.40 -2.08 -0.31
CA VAL A 132 14.31 -0.92 -1.20
C VAL A 132 14.76 -1.33 -2.60
N THR A 133 13.92 -1.06 -3.58
CA THR A 133 14.16 -1.37 -5.00
C THR A 133 14.45 -0.10 -5.79
N PRO A 134 15.22 -0.15 -6.90
CA PRO A 134 15.63 1.03 -7.66
C PRO A 134 14.55 1.44 -8.66
N TYR A 135 14.49 2.72 -9.03
CA TYR A 135 13.60 3.17 -10.12
C TYR A 135 14.10 2.65 -11.48
N PHE A 136 15.42 2.64 -11.69
CA PHE A 136 16.14 1.99 -12.79
C PHE A 136 17.53 1.57 -12.28
N GLY A 137 17.78 0.28 -12.07
CA GLY A 137 19.06 -0.20 -11.52
C GLY A 137 19.24 -1.71 -11.64
N ASP A 138 20.27 -2.26 -11.05
CA ASP A 138 20.47 -3.70 -10.85
C ASP A 138 20.89 -4.03 -9.42
N GLU A 139 20.52 -3.14 -8.50
CA GLU A 139 20.77 -3.18 -7.08
C GLU A 139 19.46 -3.26 -6.29
N VAL A 140 19.48 -3.96 -5.15
CA VAL A 140 18.42 -3.88 -4.14
C VAL A 140 19.08 -3.78 -2.77
N TRP A 141 18.53 -2.95 -1.88
CA TRP A 141 18.96 -2.88 -0.49
C TRP A 141 17.98 -3.63 0.39
N PHE A 142 18.50 -4.49 1.25
CA PHE A 142 17.76 -5.05 2.37
C PHE A 142 18.25 -4.40 3.66
N PHE A 143 17.36 -4.01 4.55
CA PHE A 143 17.67 -3.51 5.88
C PHE A 143 17.06 -4.48 6.89
N GLU A 144 17.94 -5.23 7.54
CA GLU A 144 17.61 -6.12 8.64
C GLU A 144 17.34 -5.26 9.87
N ASN A 145 16.17 -5.43 10.46
CA ASN A 145 15.76 -4.81 11.71
C ASN A 145 16.24 -5.69 12.86
N LEU A 146 17.04 -5.12 13.76
CA LEU A 146 17.60 -5.82 14.92
C LEU A 146 16.82 -5.47 16.21
N GLY A 147 15.63 -4.89 16.05
CA GLY A 147 14.81 -4.33 17.10
C GLY A 147 15.33 -2.99 17.62
N ALA A 148 14.48 -2.32 18.41
CA ALA A 148 14.82 -1.06 19.09
C ALA A 148 15.44 0.01 18.16
N ARG A 149 14.89 0.14 16.95
CA ARG A 149 15.28 1.13 15.92
C ARG A 149 16.68 0.92 15.33
N GLN A 150 17.25 -0.28 15.48
CA GLN A 150 18.58 -0.61 14.94
C GLN A 150 18.43 -1.36 13.62
N PHE A 151 18.96 -0.81 12.52
CA PHE A 151 18.92 -1.48 11.22
C PHE A 151 20.32 -1.68 10.64
N THR A 152 20.51 -2.83 9.98
CA THR A 152 21.74 -3.15 9.25
C THR A 152 21.46 -3.37 7.77
N GLY A 153 22.08 -2.56 6.91
CA GLY A 153 21.91 -2.65 5.46
C GLY A 153 22.76 -3.74 4.79
N ARG A 154 22.17 -4.42 3.81
CA ARG A 154 22.77 -5.42 2.93
C ARG A 154 22.44 -5.09 1.48
N LEU A 155 23.43 -4.61 0.73
CA LEU A 155 23.33 -4.38 -0.70
C LEU A 155 23.46 -5.70 -1.47
N LYS A 156 22.52 -5.98 -2.37
CA LYS A 156 22.51 -7.16 -3.24
C LYS A 156 22.36 -6.73 -4.71
N PHE A 157 22.81 -7.61 -5.60
CA PHE A 157 22.68 -7.46 -7.05
C PHE A 157 21.97 -8.70 -7.60
N PRO A 158 20.73 -8.60 -8.13
CA PRO A 158 19.98 -9.74 -8.62
C PRO A 158 20.68 -10.56 -9.70
N PHE A 159 21.51 -9.90 -10.53
CA PHE A 159 22.24 -10.56 -11.62
C PHE A 159 23.72 -10.83 -11.30
N GLY A 160 24.12 -10.66 -10.03
CA GLY A 160 25.49 -10.92 -9.57
C GLY A 160 26.55 -9.90 -10.03
N THR A 161 26.16 -8.86 -10.76
CA THR A 161 27.03 -7.77 -11.20
C THR A 161 26.30 -6.44 -11.12
N ASN A 162 27.02 -5.38 -10.72
CA ASN A 162 26.63 -4.00 -10.97
C ASN A 162 27.05 -3.65 -12.40
N THR A 163 26.07 -3.37 -13.26
CA THR A 163 26.27 -3.14 -14.68
C THR A 163 26.06 -1.68 -15.05
N THR A 164 26.60 -1.27 -16.19
CA THR A 164 26.47 0.10 -16.69
C THR A 164 25.10 0.40 -17.31
N GLY A 165 24.14 -0.53 -17.28
CA GLY A 165 22.84 -0.40 -17.95
C GLY A 165 21.67 -0.43 -16.99
N ASN A 166 20.55 0.18 -17.40
CA ASN A 166 19.31 0.30 -16.62
C ASN A 166 18.45 -0.97 -16.83
N PHE A 167 18.65 -2.01 -16.02
CA PHE A 167 18.07 -3.34 -16.29
C PHE A 167 16.91 -3.77 -15.37
N ILE A 168 16.49 -2.93 -14.41
CA ILE A 168 15.35 -3.25 -13.54
C ILE A 168 14.53 -1.99 -13.32
N THR A 169 13.26 -2.02 -13.72
CA THR A 169 12.20 -1.17 -13.19
C THR A 169 11.21 -2.08 -12.47
N PRO A 170 11.40 -2.39 -11.19
CA PRO A 170 10.37 -3.10 -10.46
C PRO A 170 9.20 -2.13 -10.28
N PRO A 171 8.05 -2.39 -10.90
CA PRO A 171 6.91 -1.52 -10.71
C PRO A 171 6.41 -1.59 -9.26
N GLU A 172 6.67 -2.71 -8.59
CA GLU A 172 6.18 -3.03 -7.25
C GLU A 172 7.06 -4.11 -6.59
N VAL A 173 7.12 -4.09 -5.27
CA VAL A 173 7.69 -5.17 -4.44
C VAL A 173 6.70 -5.51 -3.34
N ILE A 174 6.35 -6.79 -3.22
CA ILE A 174 5.47 -7.31 -2.18
C ILE A 174 6.24 -8.37 -1.39
N CYS A 175 6.08 -8.39 -0.08
CA CYS A 175 6.73 -9.37 0.79
C CYS A 175 5.70 -10.26 1.47
N LYS A 176 5.90 -11.58 1.40
CA LYS A 176 5.00 -12.57 2.01
C LYS A 176 5.64 -13.96 2.10
N ASP A 177 5.34 -14.71 3.15
CA ASP A 177 5.78 -16.10 3.35
C ASP A 177 5.10 -17.05 2.36
N LEU A 178 5.79 -17.38 1.25
CA LEU A 178 5.24 -18.21 0.18
C LEU A 178 5.35 -19.71 0.50
N ASP A 179 6.40 -20.13 1.20
CA ASP A 179 6.63 -21.56 1.49
C ASP A 179 6.06 -22.04 2.84
N GLY A 180 5.61 -21.11 3.68
CA GLY A 180 5.05 -21.36 5.00
C GLY A 180 6.13 -21.65 6.05
N ASP A 181 7.36 -21.17 5.84
CA ASP A 181 8.50 -21.42 6.73
C ASP A 181 8.64 -20.38 7.87
N GLY A 182 7.70 -19.43 7.93
CA GLY A 182 7.62 -18.37 8.93
C GLY A 182 8.50 -17.17 8.59
N ARG A 183 9.03 -17.08 7.38
CA ARG A 183 9.81 -15.95 6.87
C ARG A 183 9.19 -15.45 5.59
N ASP A 184 9.09 -14.15 5.46
CA ASP A 184 8.60 -13.55 4.24
C ASP A 184 9.64 -13.68 3.11
N GLU A 185 9.17 -13.92 1.90
CA GLU A 185 9.95 -13.71 0.68
C GLU A 185 9.72 -12.29 0.16
N ALA A 186 10.71 -11.70 -0.52
CA ALA A 186 10.51 -10.48 -1.30
C ALA A 186 10.28 -10.83 -2.78
N ILE A 187 9.12 -10.42 -3.31
CA ILE A 187 8.67 -10.69 -4.68
C ILE A 187 8.59 -9.37 -5.44
N TYR A 188 9.20 -9.30 -6.62
CA TYR A 188 9.02 -8.17 -7.53
C TYR A 188 9.04 -8.61 -8.99
N LEU A 189 8.47 -7.77 -9.83
CA LEU A 189 8.41 -7.99 -11.28
C LEU A 189 9.57 -7.29 -11.99
N VAL A 190 10.03 -7.89 -13.08
CA VAL A 190 10.95 -7.28 -14.04
C VAL A 190 10.40 -7.48 -15.43
N ASP A 191 10.34 -6.38 -16.18
CA ASP A 191 9.89 -6.43 -17.55
C ASP A 191 10.89 -7.21 -18.44
N PRO A 192 10.43 -8.20 -19.23
CA PRO A 192 11.30 -9.05 -20.03
C PRO A 192 12.14 -8.33 -21.07
N VAL A 193 11.68 -7.19 -21.58
CA VAL A 193 12.40 -6.42 -22.61
C VAL A 193 13.72 -5.87 -22.04
N PHE A 194 13.81 -5.72 -20.72
CA PHE A 194 14.98 -5.20 -20.01
C PHE A 194 15.80 -6.29 -19.28
N GLN A 195 15.57 -7.57 -19.57
CA GLN A 195 16.14 -8.71 -18.84
C GLN A 195 17.66 -8.86 -18.86
N ILE A 196 18.11 -9.46 -17.74
CA ILE A 196 19.21 -10.43 -17.68
C ILE A 196 18.61 -11.71 -17.08
N ASN A 197 18.68 -12.86 -17.78
CA ASN A 197 18.24 -14.23 -17.36
C ASN A 197 16.83 -14.74 -17.69
N SER A 198 15.98 -13.99 -18.39
CA SER A 198 14.67 -14.51 -18.88
C SER A 198 13.53 -14.66 -17.88
N ASP A 199 13.76 -14.38 -16.59
CA ASP A 199 12.73 -14.42 -15.56
C ASP A 199 11.93 -13.12 -15.49
N VAL A 200 10.66 -13.23 -15.09
CA VAL A 200 9.72 -12.10 -14.94
C VAL A 200 9.46 -11.80 -13.47
N VAL A 201 9.27 -12.86 -12.67
CA VAL A 201 9.10 -12.78 -11.23
C VAL A 201 10.44 -13.11 -10.59
N HIS A 202 10.91 -12.25 -9.70
CA HIS A 202 12.11 -12.47 -8.92
C HIS A 202 11.74 -12.59 -7.44
N ILE A 203 12.23 -13.66 -6.81
CA ILE A 203 11.89 -13.99 -5.42
C ILE A 203 13.17 -14.14 -4.62
N TRP A 204 13.34 -13.27 -3.62
CA TRP A 204 14.42 -13.39 -2.64
C TRP A 204 13.89 -14.05 -1.38
N ARG A 205 14.65 -15.00 -0.85
CA ARG A 205 14.36 -15.68 0.42
C ARG A 205 15.58 -15.75 1.30
N THR A 206 15.35 -16.02 2.58
CA THR A 206 16.38 -16.54 3.47
C THR A 206 16.13 -18.02 3.77
N THR A 207 17.03 -18.64 4.53
CA THR A 207 16.86 -20.02 5.04
C THR A 207 17.13 -20.11 6.54
N SER A 208 17.48 -18.99 7.16
CA SER A 208 17.81 -18.86 8.58
C SER A 208 17.91 -17.38 8.91
N ASP A 209 19.00 -16.74 8.51
CA ASP A 209 19.26 -15.33 8.77
C ASP A 209 19.43 -14.53 7.47
N MET A 210 19.47 -13.20 7.60
CA MET A 210 19.71 -12.26 6.51
C MET A 210 21.09 -12.40 5.84
N ALA A 211 22.05 -13.10 6.45
CA ALA A 211 23.31 -13.43 5.79
C ALA A 211 23.14 -14.48 4.68
N ASN A 212 22.12 -15.32 4.79
CA ASN A 212 21.78 -16.36 3.83
C ASN A 212 20.74 -15.92 2.78
N LEU A 213 20.41 -14.63 2.73
CA LEU A 213 19.52 -14.04 1.73
C LEU A 213 20.03 -14.28 0.30
N ARG A 214 19.18 -14.91 -0.52
CA ARG A 214 19.48 -15.35 -1.88
C ARG A 214 18.25 -15.32 -2.78
N LEU A 215 18.47 -15.15 -4.08
CA LEU A 215 17.45 -15.34 -5.10
C LEU A 215 17.09 -16.84 -5.21
N THR A 216 15.81 -17.17 -5.31
CA THR A 216 15.33 -18.53 -5.58
C THR A 216 15.24 -18.77 -7.08
N GLY A 217 15.20 -20.05 -7.46
CA GLY A 217 14.83 -20.46 -8.82
C GLY A 217 13.38 -20.90 -8.88
N TRP A 218 12.50 -20.26 -8.11
CA TRP A 218 11.08 -20.60 -8.13
C TRP A 218 10.40 -20.02 -9.35
N GLU A 219 9.65 -20.84 -10.08
CA GLU A 219 9.10 -20.50 -11.40
C GLU A 219 7.74 -21.16 -11.65
N GLY A 220 6.98 -20.64 -12.60
CA GLY A 220 5.78 -21.30 -13.11
C GLY A 220 6.09 -22.54 -13.97
N LEU A 221 5.30 -23.60 -13.83
CA LEU A 221 5.41 -24.84 -14.63
C LEU A 221 5.37 -24.58 -16.16
N ASP A 222 6.05 -25.46 -16.91
CA ASP A 222 6.09 -25.51 -18.39
C ASP A 222 6.51 -24.20 -19.11
N GLY A 223 7.40 -23.42 -18.49
CA GLY A 223 8.03 -22.26 -19.12
C GLY A 223 7.20 -20.98 -19.12
N GLY A 224 6.11 -20.95 -18.33
CA GLY A 224 5.29 -19.78 -18.09
C GLY A 224 4.56 -19.24 -19.32
N VAL A 225 3.53 -18.42 -19.09
CA VAL A 225 2.99 -17.57 -20.15
C VAL A 225 4.08 -16.55 -20.50
N PHE A 226 4.45 -16.43 -21.77
CA PHE A 226 5.37 -15.37 -22.18
C PHE A 226 4.65 -14.02 -22.05
N VAL A 227 5.01 -13.25 -21.03
CA VAL A 227 4.42 -11.95 -20.72
C VAL A 227 5.50 -10.89 -20.84
N GLN A 228 5.24 -9.81 -21.58
CA GLN A 228 6.03 -8.56 -21.55
C GLN A 228 5.18 -7.40 -21.05
N TRP A 229 5.76 -6.20 -20.92
CA TRP A 229 5.06 -5.00 -20.47
C TRP A 229 4.44 -5.19 -19.08
N THR A 230 5.19 -5.81 -18.16
CA THR A 230 4.68 -6.16 -16.83
C THR A 230 4.51 -4.93 -15.95
N ARG A 231 3.41 -4.87 -15.19
CA ARG A 231 3.05 -3.64 -14.45
C ARG A 231 2.57 -3.87 -13.01
N GLY A 232 1.54 -4.68 -12.80
CA GLY A 232 0.96 -4.90 -11.47
C GLY A 232 1.34 -6.26 -10.89
N LEU A 233 1.54 -6.32 -9.58
CA LEU A 233 1.82 -7.52 -8.81
C LEU A 233 0.78 -7.64 -7.69
N ALA A 234 0.21 -8.82 -7.49
CA ALA A 234 -0.63 -9.11 -6.32
C ALA A 234 -0.17 -10.43 -5.71
N VAL A 235 0.00 -10.44 -4.39
CA VAL A 235 0.38 -11.66 -3.65
C VAL A 235 -0.62 -11.90 -2.53
N ASP A 236 -1.49 -12.89 -2.71
CA ASP A 236 -2.48 -13.30 -1.72
C ASP A 236 -2.85 -14.76 -1.90
N ASP A 237 -3.59 -15.34 -0.96
CA ASP A 237 -4.16 -16.68 -1.14
C ASP A 237 -5.27 -16.60 -2.20
N ILE A 238 -4.92 -16.88 -3.46
CA ILE A 238 -5.82 -16.72 -4.60
C ILE A 238 -6.66 -17.96 -4.76
N ASP A 239 -6.15 -19.16 -4.55
CA ASP A 239 -6.89 -20.41 -4.73
C ASP A 239 -7.59 -20.97 -3.48
N GLY A 240 -7.37 -20.34 -2.32
CA GLY A 240 -8.00 -20.69 -1.06
C GLY A 240 -7.34 -21.86 -0.34
N ASP A 241 -6.13 -22.26 -0.71
CA ASP A 241 -5.39 -23.34 -0.05
C ASP A 241 -4.74 -22.90 1.28
N GLY A 242 -4.77 -21.59 1.58
CA GLY A 242 -4.21 -20.99 2.78
C GLY A 242 -2.73 -20.60 2.65
N ARG A 243 -2.13 -20.74 1.47
CA ARG A 243 -0.78 -20.26 1.12
C ARG A 243 -0.89 -19.08 0.16
N PRO A 244 0.06 -18.14 0.16
CA PRO A 244 0.02 -17.06 -0.80
C PRO A 244 0.47 -17.49 -2.20
N ASP A 245 -0.26 -17.01 -3.19
CA ASP A 245 -0.02 -17.14 -4.61
C ASP A 245 0.49 -15.83 -5.20
N VAL A 246 1.06 -15.89 -6.40
CA VAL A 246 1.62 -14.72 -7.09
C VAL A 246 0.87 -14.46 -8.39
N CYS A 247 0.17 -13.34 -8.49
CA CYS A 247 -0.45 -12.89 -9.74
C CYS A 247 0.20 -11.63 -10.27
N PHE A 248 0.30 -11.51 -11.59
CA PHE A 248 0.88 -10.33 -12.22
C PHE A 248 0.27 -10.06 -13.59
N THR A 249 0.46 -8.84 -14.08
CA THR A 249 -0.13 -8.38 -15.34
C THR A 249 0.91 -8.10 -16.41
N GLY A 250 0.49 -8.12 -17.67
CA GLY A 250 1.29 -7.65 -18.81
C GLY A 250 0.59 -7.86 -20.14
N SER A 251 1.36 -8.15 -21.19
CA SER A 251 0.92 -8.41 -22.57
C SER A 251 1.53 -9.72 -23.11
N ILE A 252 0.73 -10.52 -23.81
CA ILE A 252 1.15 -11.83 -24.36
C ILE A 252 1.59 -11.80 -25.82
N ASN A 253 1.53 -10.64 -26.50
CA ASN A 253 1.83 -10.52 -27.92
C ASN A 253 2.96 -9.50 -28.20
N PRO A 254 4.23 -9.88 -28.01
CA PRO A 254 5.35 -9.00 -28.26
C PRO A 254 5.49 -8.61 -29.74
N PRO A 255 5.99 -7.40 -30.06
CA PRO A 255 6.48 -6.36 -29.16
C PRO A 255 5.39 -5.37 -28.71
N ASN A 256 4.13 -5.62 -29.04
CA ASN A 256 3.05 -4.65 -28.81
C ASN A 256 2.47 -4.80 -27.39
N GLU A 257 2.10 -3.67 -26.82
CA GLU A 257 1.33 -3.59 -25.57
C GLU A 257 -0.15 -3.41 -25.96
N ASP A 258 -0.79 -4.45 -26.51
CA ASP A 258 -2.19 -4.42 -26.95
C ASP A 258 -3.02 -5.66 -26.58
N ASP A 259 -2.39 -6.76 -26.15
CA ASP A 259 -3.06 -8.01 -25.77
C ASP A 259 -2.87 -8.30 -24.27
N PRO A 260 -3.73 -7.77 -23.39
CA PRO A 260 -3.51 -7.81 -21.95
C PRO A 260 -3.65 -9.22 -21.37
N VAL A 261 -2.95 -9.47 -20.28
CA VAL A 261 -3.05 -10.72 -19.51
C VAL A 261 -2.93 -10.47 -18.01
N VAL A 262 -3.61 -11.29 -17.23
CA VAL A 262 -3.29 -11.54 -15.82
C VAL A 262 -2.85 -12.99 -15.71
N VAL A 263 -1.67 -13.25 -15.18
CA VAL A 263 -1.11 -14.59 -14.94
C VAL A 263 -1.08 -14.80 -13.45
N CYS A 264 -1.49 -15.99 -12.98
CA CYS A 264 -1.45 -16.39 -11.59
C CYS A 264 -0.64 -17.66 -11.43
N TRP A 265 0.25 -17.65 -10.45
CA TRP A 265 1.11 -18.74 -10.02
C TRP A 265 0.63 -19.23 -8.67
N THR A 266 0.07 -20.44 -8.63
CA THR A 266 -0.53 -21.03 -7.43
C THR A 266 0.15 -22.35 -7.04
N ASP A 267 -0.25 -22.98 -5.93
CA ASP A 267 0.19 -24.32 -5.53
C ASP A 267 1.73 -24.50 -5.49
N LEU A 268 2.46 -23.62 -4.81
CA LEU A 268 3.93 -23.72 -4.74
C LEU A 268 4.40 -25.08 -4.20
N ASN A 269 5.04 -25.87 -5.08
CA ASN A 269 5.80 -27.03 -4.65
C ASN A 269 7.20 -26.61 -4.23
N VAL A 270 7.41 -26.41 -2.93
CA VAL A 270 8.68 -25.98 -2.33
C VAL A 270 9.87 -26.90 -2.63
N THR A 271 9.61 -28.18 -2.95
CA THR A 271 10.67 -29.15 -3.25
C THR A 271 11.18 -29.02 -4.67
N SER A 272 10.29 -28.84 -5.65
CA SER A 272 10.68 -28.61 -7.04
C SER A 272 10.94 -27.13 -7.34
N GLY A 273 10.40 -26.22 -6.53
CA GLY A 273 10.38 -24.79 -6.79
C GLY A 273 9.41 -24.38 -7.89
N GLN A 274 8.31 -25.12 -8.07
CA GLN A 274 7.41 -24.90 -9.20
C GLN A 274 6.01 -24.55 -8.74
N PHE A 275 5.43 -23.53 -9.38
CA PHE A 275 4.02 -23.14 -9.23
C PHE A 275 3.17 -23.72 -10.36
N ALA A 276 1.91 -24.05 -10.08
CA ALA A 276 0.88 -24.17 -11.12
C ALA A 276 0.64 -22.80 -11.78
N VAL A 277 0.27 -22.78 -13.07
CA VAL A 277 0.09 -21.54 -13.81
C VAL A 277 -1.30 -21.50 -14.44
N SER A 278 -2.03 -20.42 -14.16
CA SER A 278 -3.28 -20.06 -14.83
C SER A 278 -3.19 -18.64 -15.39
N TYR A 279 -4.06 -18.28 -16.33
CA TYR A 279 -4.13 -16.91 -16.83
C TYR A 279 -5.51 -16.56 -17.37
N VAL A 280 -5.81 -15.26 -17.35
CA VAL A 280 -7.03 -14.68 -17.92
C VAL A 280 -6.69 -13.47 -18.78
N ILE A 281 -7.60 -13.13 -19.71
CA ILE A 281 -7.47 -12.00 -20.62
C ILE A 281 -8.45 -10.91 -20.19
N PRO A 282 -7.98 -9.84 -19.52
CA PRO A 282 -8.84 -8.75 -19.12
C PRO A 282 -9.26 -7.89 -20.31
N GLY A 283 -10.30 -7.08 -20.13
CA GLY A 283 -10.77 -6.22 -21.21
C GLY A 283 -9.85 -5.02 -21.48
N THR A 284 -8.92 -4.72 -20.56
CA THR A 284 -8.02 -3.55 -20.57
C THR A 284 -6.62 -3.98 -20.23
N LEU A 285 -5.64 -3.27 -20.77
CA LEU A 285 -4.29 -3.29 -20.23
C LEU A 285 -4.34 -2.79 -18.79
N ALA A 286 -3.66 -3.51 -17.92
CA ALA A 286 -3.53 -3.15 -16.52
C ALA A 286 -2.42 -2.11 -16.35
N SER A 287 -2.61 -1.15 -15.47
CA SER A 287 -1.52 -0.39 -14.87
C SER A 287 -1.07 -0.97 -13.54
N ASP A 288 -1.98 -1.68 -12.88
CA ASP A 288 -1.79 -2.24 -11.55
C ASP A 288 -2.78 -3.39 -11.30
N LEU A 289 -2.50 -4.22 -10.30
CA LEU A 289 -3.29 -5.38 -9.90
C LEU A 289 -3.35 -5.45 -8.39
N VAL A 290 -4.57 -5.49 -7.85
CA VAL A 290 -4.77 -5.46 -6.39
C VAL A 290 -5.49 -6.72 -5.97
N SER A 291 -4.95 -7.44 -4.98
CA SER A 291 -5.72 -8.46 -4.27
C SER A 291 -6.77 -7.78 -3.39
N VAL A 292 -8.02 -8.19 -3.56
CA VAL A 292 -9.17 -7.67 -2.81
C VAL A 292 -9.93 -8.83 -2.17
N ARG A 293 -10.89 -8.51 -1.29
CA ARG A 293 -11.84 -9.44 -0.64
C ARG A 293 -11.35 -10.90 -0.53
N ASN A 294 -10.73 -11.23 0.60
CA ASN A 294 -10.36 -12.60 0.89
C ASN A 294 -11.59 -13.39 1.38
N ARG A 295 -12.08 -14.33 0.57
CA ARG A 295 -13.19 -15.23 0.91
C ARG A 295 -12.63 -16.53 1.49
N ALA A 296 -13.52 -17.35 2.05
CA ALA A 296 -13.15 -18.70 2.51
C ALA A 296 -12.57 -19.63 1.43
N CYS A 297 -12.54 -19.21 0.17
CA CYS A 297 -12.06 -19.98 -0.97
C CYS A 297 -10.99 -19.23 -1.79
N GLY A 298 -10.42 -18.16 -1.24
CA GLY A 298 -9.39 -17.36 -1.89
C GLY A 298 -9.80 -15.90 -2.11
N ALA A 299 -8.82 -15.09 -2.51
CA ALA A 299 -8.95 -13.68 -2.77
C ALA A 299 -9.40 -13.40 -4.21
N ASP A 300 -10.20 -12.34 -4.35
CA ASP A 300 -10.53 -11.78 -5.65
C ASP A 300 -9.39 -10.86 -6.13
N LEU A 301 -9.35 -10.61 -7.44
CA LEU A 301 -8.39 -9.69 -8.06
C LEU A 301 -9.09 -8.49 -8.66
N MET A 302 -8.46 -7.33 -8.57
CA MET A 302 -8.93 -6.10 -9.18
C MET A 302 -7.88 -5.56 -10.14
N VAL A 303 -8.24 -5.51 -11.43
CA VAL A 303 -7.39 -5.00 -12.52
C VAL A 303 -7.67 -3.51 -12.70
N LEU A 304 -6.65 -2.69 -12.49
CA LEU A 304 -6.73 -1.24 -12.68
C LEU A 304 -6.30 -0.89 -14.10
N GLY A 305 -7.16 -0.25 -14.88
CA GLY A 305 -6.90 0.01 -16.30
C GLY A 305 -5.84 1.08 -16.57
N ILE A 306 -5.00 0.86 -17.58
CA ILE A 306 -3.94 1.78 -17.99
C ILE A 306 -4.44 3.15 -18.47
N ASN A 307 -5.73 3.33 -18.75
CA ASN A 307 -6.27 4.63 -19.15
C ASN A 307 -6.85 5.42 -17.96
N GLY A 308 -6.89 4.82 -16.77
CA GLY A 308 -7.45 5.46 -15.57
C GLY A 308 -8.96 5.71 -15.60
N ASP A 309 -9.69 5.06 -16.50
CA ASP A 309 -11.13 5.24 -16.69
C ASP A 309 -11.96 4.02 -16.28
N ARG A 310 -11.31 2.89 -16.01
CA ARG A 310 -11.94 1.60 -15.74
C ARG A 310 -11.16 0.75 -14.75
N VAL A 311 -11.90 0.07 -13.89
CA VAL A 311 -11.43 -1.01 -13.03
C VAL A 311 -12.28 -2.25 -13.26
N GLU A 312 -11.65 -3.42 -13.37
CA GLU A 312 -12.31 -4.71 -13.56
C GLU A 312 -12.11 -5.60 -12.34
N LEU A 313 -13.19 -6.23 -11.86
CA LEU A 313 -13.18 -7.21 -10.80
C LEU A 313 -13.16 -8.62 -11.38
N TRP A 314 -12.21 -9.43 -10.92
CA TRP A 314 -12.02 -10.82 -11.27
C TRP A 314 -12.21 -11.65 -10.01
N LYS A 315 -13.27 -12.45 -10.00
CA LYS A 315 -13.72 -13.21 -8.83
C LYS A 315 -13.07 -14.58 -8.82
N ASN A 316 -12.53 -15.01 -7.68
CA ASN A 316 -12.19 -16.41 -7.51
C ASN A 316 -13.48 -17.27 -7.55
N VAL A 317 -13.42 -18.38 -8.29
CA VAL A 317 -14.42 -19.44 -8.27
C VAL A 317 -13.91 -20.53 -7.35
N CYS A 318 -14.59 -20.72 -6.22
CA CYS A 318 -14.21 -21.56 -5.08
C CYS A 318 -13.99 -23.08 -5.32
N ASP A 319 -13.75 -23.52 -6.56
CA ASP A 319 -13.66 -24.93 -6.94
C ASP A 319 -12.24 -25.35 -7.40
N ASP A 320 -11.36 -24.42 -7.81
CA ASP A 320 -10.03 -24.76 -8.38
C ASP A 320 -9.01 -23.59 -8.51
N GLY A 321 -9.20 -22.47 -7.82
CA GLY A 321 -8.29 -21.32 -7.96
C GLY A 321 -8.40 -20.56 -9.27
N GLU A 322 -9.40 -20.88 -10.11
CA GLU A 322 -9.70 -20.12 -11.31
C GLU A 322 -10.35 -18.78 -10.94
N VAL A 323 -9.86 -17.69 -11.54
CA VAL A 323 -10.50 -16.38 -11.46
C VAL A 323 -11.35 -16.12 -12.71
N VAL A 324 -12.58 -15.64 -12.53
CA VAL A 324 -13.52 -15.32 -13.63
C VAL A 324 -13.97 -13.86 -13.56
N PHE A 325 -14.31 -13.29 -14.70
CA PHE A 325 -14.78 -11.90 -14.74
C PHE A 325 -16.06 -11.71 -13.91
N GLY A 326 -15.97 -10.88 -12.87
CA GLY A 326 -16.99 -10.68 -11.86
C GLY A 326 -17.79 -9.39 -11.99
N GLY A 327 -17.23 -8.37 -12.67
CA GLY A 327 -17.85 -7.07 -12.84
C GLY A 327 -16.84 -5.98 -13.22
N GLN A 328 -17.31 -4.76 -13.45
CA GLN A 328 -16.44 -3.61 -13.71
C GLN A 328 -17.04 -2.32 -13.15
N ALA A 329 -16.18 -1.41 -12.72
CA ALA A 329 -16.51 -0.03 -12.37
C ALA A 329 -15.98 0.92 -13.47
N THR A 330 -16.78 1.94 -13.81
CA THR A 330 -16.46 2.96 -14.82
C THR A 330 -16.84 4.35 -14.29
N GLY A 331 -16.37 5.41 -14.94
CA GLY A 331 -16.62 6.79 -14.48
C GLY A 331 -15.61 7.30 -13.44
N LEU A 332 -14.48 6.58 -13.31
CA LEU A 332 -13.26 7.09 -12.70
C LEU A 332 -12.75 8.30 -13.49
N ALA A 333 -11.90 9.11 -12.85
CA ALA A 333 -11.45 10.37 -13.42
C ALA A 333 -10.66 10.12 -14.72
N ALA A 334 -11.29 10.37 -15.86
CA ALA A 334 -10.75 10.06 -17.17
C ALA A 334 -9.36 10.70 -17.38
N LEU A 335 -8.35 9.85 -17.57
CA LEU A 335 -7.04 10.27 -18.05
C LEU A 335 -6.92 9.95 -19.53
N ALA A 336 -6.04 10.69 -20.22
CA ALA A 336 -5.68 10.34 -21.59
C ALA A 336 -5.01 8.95 -21.63
N ALA A 337 -5.03 8.28 -22.79
CA ALA A 337 -4.53 6.90 -22.91
C ALA A 337 -3.08 6.70 -22.43
N ASN A 338 -2.79 5.50 -21.89
CA ASN A 338 -1.47 5.02 -21.38
C ASN A 338 -0.94 5.73 -20.12
N ARG A 339 -1.78 5.93 -19.10
CA ARG A 339 -1.52 6.83 -17.96
C ARG A 339 -1.99 6.34 -16.58
N GLY A 340 -2.34 5.07 -16.46
CA GLY A 340 -2.49 4.22 -15.28
C GLY A 340 -3.08 4.75 -13.97
N MET A 341 -3.36 3.78 -13.11
CA MET A 341 -3.77 3.92 -11.73
C MET A 341 -2.93 2.98 -10.87
N HIS A 342 -2.86 3.29 -9.58
CA HIS A 342 -2.34 2.38 -8.57
C HIS A 342 -3.32 2.31 -7.41
N GLY A 343 -3.56 1.13 -6.87
CA GLY A 343 -4.57 0.87 -5.86
C GLY A 343 -3.98 0.28 -4.60
N VAL A 344 -4.59 0.56 -3.45
CA VAL A 344 -4.28 -0.08 -2.19
C VAL A 344 -5.59 -0.58 -1.58
N ALA A 345 -5.66 -1.88 -1.28
CA ALA A 345 -6.82 -2.48 -0.65
C ALA A 345 -6.78 -2.31 0.87
N SER A 346 -7.86 -1.79 1.46
CA SER A 346 -8.03 -1.66 2.91
C SER A 346 -9.49 -1.44 3.25
N ASP A 347 -9.92 -1.91 4.41
CA ASP A 347 -11.26 -1.62 4.94
C ASP A 347 -11.30 -0.16 5.44
N ILE A 348 -11.74 0.79 4.60
CA ILE A 348 -11.66 2.23 4.91
C ILE A 348 -12.86 2.73 5.72
N ASP A 349 -13.92 1.91 5.79
CA ASP A 349 -15.18 2.27 6.42
C ASP A 349 -15.57 1.38 7.62
N GLY A 350 -14.78 0.36 7.91
CA GLY A 350 -14.90 -0.51 9.08
C GLY A 350 -15.98 -1.57 8.96
N ASP A 351 -16.45 -1.89 7.75
CA ASP A 351 -17.49 -2.90 7.54
C ASP A 351 -16.95 -4.35 7.43
N GLY A 352 -15.62 -4.50 7.43
CA GLY A 352 -14.91 -5.77 7.34
C GLY A 352 -14.61 -6.23 5.91
N ASP A 353 -15.11 -5.56 4.89
CA ASP A 353 -14.73 -5.76 3.50
C ASP A 353 -13.60 -4.79 3.12
N ARG A 354 -12.55 -5.29 2.44
CA ARG A 354 -11.51 -4.40 1.92
C ARG A 354 -12.04 -3.60 0.73
N ASP A 355 -12.05 -2.27 0.87
CA ASP A 355 -12.23 -1.30 -0.20
C ASP A 355 -10.93 -1.10 -0.98
N VAL A 356 -10.96 -0.27 -2.03
CA VAL A 356 -9.77 0.12 -2.78
C VAL A 356 -9.63 1.63 -2.86
N VAL A 357 -8.53 2.16 -2.33
CA VAL A 357 -8.11 3.55 -2.52
C VAL A 357 -7.22 3.61 -3.75
N ILE A 358 -7.56 4.47 -4.70
CA ILE A 358 -6.95 4.53 -6.02
C ILE A 358 -6.31 5.89 -6.23
N LYS A 359 -5.01 5.92 -6.55
CA LYS A 359 -4.34 7.09 -7.10
C LYS A 359 -4.23 7.01 -8.61
N HIS A 360 -4.36 8.16 -9.26
CA HIS A 360 -4.14 8.33 -10.69
C HIS A 360 -2.67 8.67 -10.96
N LEU A 361 -2.01 7.96 -11.88
CA LEU A 361 -0.57 8.17 -12.15
C LEU A 361 -0.30 9.43 -12.98
N PHE A 362 -1.31 9.95 -13.66
CA PHE A 362 -1.30 11.27 -14.29
C PHE A 362 -2.61 11.99 -14.02
N GLY A 363 -2.62 13.31 -14.16
CA GLY A 363 -3.83 14.13 -14.01
C GLY A 363 -4.02 15.08 -15.19
N ASN A 364 -5.03 15.94 -15.10
CA ASN A 364 -5.06 17.19 -15.85
C ASN A 364 -5.28 18.33 -14.85
N SER A 365 -4.91 19.57 -15.21
CA SER A 365 -5.04 20.73 -14.31
C SER A 365 -6.48 21.10 -13.94
N ALA A 366 -7.48 20.51 -14.60
CA ALA A 366 -8.89 20.64 -14.27
C ALA A 366 -9.43 19.50 -13.39
N ASN A 367 -8.63 18.45 -13.14
CA ASN A 367 -9.03 17.29 -12.35
C ASN A 367 -8.73 17.53 -10.86
N THR A 368 -9.78 17.65 -10.07
CA THR A 368 -9.69 17.85 -8.62
C THR A 368 -9.68 16.55 -7.82
N ARG A 369 -9.84 15.38 -8.46
CA ARG A 369 -9.91 14.06 -7.81
C ARG A 369 -8.73 13.18 -8.24
N GLN A 370 -7.61 13.36 -7.55
CA GLN A 370 -6.40 12.57 -7.78
C GLN A 370 -6.42 11.23 -7.05
N ILE A 371 -7.15 11.18 -5.94
CA ILE A 371 -7.39 9.98 -5.13
C ILE A 371 -8.90 9.72 -5.16
N GLN A 372 -9.28 8.47 -5.44
CA GLN A 372 -10.67 8.01 -5.46
C GLN A 372 -10.81 6.76 -4.60
N ILE A 373 -12.00 6.52 -4.05
CA ILE A 373 -12.28 5.33 -3.23
C ILE A 373 -13.33 4.52 -3.95
N LEU A 374 -13.05 3.24 -4.21
CA LEU A 374 -14.01 2.26 -4.69
C LEU A 374 -14.38 1.36 -3.50
N ARG A 375 -15.64 1.47 -3.07
CA ARG A 375 -16.12 0.77 -1.89
C ARG A 375 -16.70 -0.58 -2.23
N ALA A 376 -16.42 -1.56 -1.40
CA ALA A 376 -17.01 -2.87 -1.48
C ALA A 376 -18.39 -2.81 -0.80
N GLU A 377 -19.46 -3.29 -1.45
CA GLU A 377 -20.79 -3.26 -0.83
C GLU A 377 -20.90 -4.31 0.28
N THR A 378 -21.23 -3.92 1.51
CA THR A 378 -21.21 -4.76 2.72
C THR A 378 -21.90 -6.11 2.49
N GLY A 379 -21.14 -7.21 2.55
CA GLY A 379 -21.65 -8.57 2.38
C GLY A 379 -22.21 -8.89 0.99
N GLY A 380 -22.03 -7.98 0.02
CA GLY A 380 -22.40 -8.12 -1.38
C GLY A 380 -21.21 -8.48 -2.28
N LEU A 381 -21.43 -8.48 -3.60
CA LEU A 381 -20.38 -8.69 -4.63
C LEU A 381 -20.18 -7.47 -5.53
N ASP A 382 -20.89 -6.40 -5.21
CA ASP A 382 -20.92 -5.15 -5.97
C ASP A 382 -19.96 -4.15 -5.34
N TRP A 383 -19.61 -3.13 -6.14
CA TRP A 383 -18.67 -2.10 -5.79
C TRP A 383 -19.22 -0.74 -6.21
N THR A 384 -19.05 0.26 -5.37
CA THR A 384 -19.56 1.61 -5.60
C THR A 384 -18.43 2.63 -5.53
N LEU A 385 -18.30 3.43 -6.59
CA LEU A 385 -17.36 4.54 -6.61
C LEU A 385 -17.86 5.64 -5.66
N GLU A 386 -17.04 6.04 -4.70
CA GLU A 386 -17.36 7.16 -3.83
C GLU A 386 -17.34 8.47 -4.64
N THR A 387 -18.48 9.17 -4.62
CA THR A 387 -18.67 10.39 -5.42
C THR A 387 -18.82 11.64 -4.57
N ALA A 388 -19.03 11.52 -3.26
CA ALA A 388 -18.82 12.64 -2.35
C ALA A 388 -17.32 12.97 -2.28
N ALA A 389 -16.94 14.15 -1.78
CA ALA A 389 -15.54 14.59 -1.76
C ALA A 389 -14.94 14.52 -0.34
N PRO A 390 -14.51 13.34 0.14
CA PRO A 390 -13.82 13.21 1.43
C PRO A 390 -12.33 13.56 1.38
N ILE A 391 -11.71 13.71 0.20
CA ILE A 391 -10.26 13.90 0.08
C ILE A 391 -9.97 15.21 -0.67
N SER A 392 -9.49 16.23 0.04
CA SER A 392 -9.02 17.47 -0.58
C SER A 392 -7.53 17.41 -0.86
N THR A 393 -7.15 17.68 -2.11
CA THR A 393 -5.74 17.89 -2.52
C THR A 393 -5.45 19.38 -2.77
N VAL A 394 -6.34 20.27 -2.32
CA VAL A 394 -6.19 21.73 -2.48
C VAL A 394 -4.96 22.20 -1.70
N GLY A 395 -4.08 22.95 -2.37
CA GLY A 395 -2.88 23.53 -1.77
C GLY A 395 -1.60 22.79 -2.13
N PHE A 396 -1.69 21.56 -2.64
CA PHE A 396 -0.54 20.85 -3.19
C PHE A 396 -0.34 21.22 -4.65
N THR A 397 0.93 21.31 -5.05
CA THR A 397 1.32 21.65 -6.41
C THR A 397 2.53 20.81 -6.79
N ASP A 398 2.56 20.34 -8.02
CA ASP A 398 3.79 19.80 -8.59
C ASP A 398 4.71 20.92 -9.11
N PRO A 399 5.99 20.61 -9.38
CA PRO A 399 6.98 21.55 -9.89
C PRO A 399 6.49 22.32 -11.14
N PRO A 400 6.94 23.57 -11.36
CA PRO A 400 6.46 24.41 -12.46
C PRO A 400 6.65 23.80 -13.87
N ASP A 401 7.66 22.95 -14.03
CA ASP A 401 8.02 22.21 -15.23
C ASP A 401 7.14 20.97 -15.46
N ASN A 402 6.46 20.47 -14.43
CA ASN A 402 5.45 19.42 -14.52
C ASN A 402 4.24 19.75 -13.63
N PRO A 403 3.40 20.74 -14.01
CA PRO A 403 2.40 21.33 -13.12
C PRO A 403 1.14 20.46 -12.91
N ILE A 404 1.18 19.18 -13.31
CA ILE A 404 0.05 18.28 -13.23
C ILE A 404 0.09 17.57 -11.88
N LEU A 405 -0.74 18.04 -10.95
CA LEU A 405 -0.83 17.47 -9.60
C LEU A 405 -1.10 15.97 -9.64
N ARG A 406 -0.20 15.16 -9.04
CA ARG A 406 -0.36 13.70 -8.91
C ARG A 406 0.32 13.14 -7.66
N PRO A 407 -0.30 12.17 -6.98
CA PRO A 407 0.38 11.41 -5.94
C PRO A 407 1.41 10.46 -6.54
N ASN A 408 2.65 10.51 -6.04
CA ASN A 408 3.72 9.61 -6.46
C ASN A 408 3.56 8.22 -5.83
N THR A 409 3.08 8.16 -4.60
CA THR A 409 2.90 6.92 -3.83
C THR A 409 1.61 6.98 -3.01
N LEU A 410 1.14 5.82 -2.55
CA LEU A 410 -0.07 5.64 -1.75
C LEU A 410 0.16 4.49 -0.76
N ALA A 411 -0.22 4.69 0.50
CA ALA A 411 -0.40 3.62 1.49
C ALA A 411 -1.69 3.88 2.27
N VAL A 412 -2.28 2.81 2.80
CA VAL A 412 -3.51 2.88 3.59
C VAL A 412 -3.35 1.96 4.79
N ARG A 413 -3.34 2.53 6.01
CA ARG A 413 -3.08 1.79 7.25
C ARG A 413 -3.57 2.61 8.44
N ASP A 414 -4.00 1.94 9.51
CA ASP A 414 -4.38 2.57 10.79
C ASP A 414 -3.15 3.13 11.50
N LEU A 415 -2.81 4.39 11.24
CA LEU A 415 -1.63 5.06 11.79
C LEU A 415 -1.85 5.45 13.25
N TRP A 416 -3.06 5.93 13.56
CA TRP A 416 -3.38 6.47 14.88
C TRP A 416 -3.99 5.45 15.82
N GLY A 417 -4.29 4.26 15.30
CA GLY A 417 -4.72 3.17 16.13
C GLY A 417 -6.19 3.22 16.53
N ASN A 418 -7.01 3.93 15.78
CA ASN A 418 -8.43 4.12 16.03
C ASN A 418 -9.30 3.12 15.25
N THR A 419 -8.69 2.05 14.73
CA THR A 419 -9.29 0.95 13.95
C THR A 419 -9.70 1.29 12.52
N LEU A 420 -9.65 2.57 12.13
CA LEU A 420 -9.88 2.98 10.75
C LEU A 420 -8.56 3.42 10.11
N PRO A 421 -8.30 3.06 8.85
CA PRO A 421 -7.01 3.34 8.25
C PRO A 421 -6.92 4.77 7.72
N GLU A 422 -5.78 5.41 7.95
CA GLU A 422 -5.39 6.65 7.31
C GLU A 422 -5.00 6.40 5.85
N ILE A 423 -5.31 7.38 5.00
CA ILE A 423 -4.78 7.42 3.63
C ILE A 423 -3.52 8.26 3.62
N VAL A 424 -2.40 7.67 3.22
CA VAL A 424 -1.08 8.32 3.14
C VAL A 424 -0.66 8.46 1.69
N ALA A 425 -0.26 9.67 1.28
CA ALA A 425 0.24 9.93 -0.06
C ALA A 425 1.38 10.94 -0.05
N ALA A 426 2.15 11.00 -1.13
CA ALA A 426 3.15 12.04 -1.36
C ALA A 426 2.96 12.69 -2.71
N PHE A 427 3.22 13.99 -2.80
CA PHE A 427 3.20 14.78 -4.04
C PHE A 427 4.61 15.22 -4.40
N GLY A 428 4.80 15.82 -5.58
CA GLY A 428 6.07 16.46 -5.91
C GLY A 428 6.39 17.64 -4.97
N PRO A 429 7.60 18.18 -5.06
CA PRO A 429 8.05 19.23 -4.16
C PRO A 429 7.15 20.46 -4.19
N THR A 430 6.49 20.76 -3.07
CA THR A 430 5.67 21.96 -2.91
C THR A 430 6.54 23.06 -2.31
N GLN A 431 6.85 24.10 -3.10
CA GLN A 431 7.69 25.23 -2.69
C GLN A 431 9.07 24.81 -2.12
N GLY A 432 9.70 23.81 -2.74
CA GLY A 432 11.01 23.30 -2.31
C GLY A 432 10.97 22.39 -1.09
N ARG A 433 9.81 21.78 -0.78
CA ARG A 433 9.67 20.81 0.31
C ARG A 433 9.10 19.50 -0.22
N LEU A 434 9.73 18.39 0.14
CA LEU A 434 9.11 17.07 0.01
C LEU A 434 8.22 16.85 1.23
N GLU A 435 6.96 16.51 0.98
CA GLU A 435 5.91 16.45 1.99
C GLU A 435 5.15 15.13 1.86
N LEU A 436 4.90 14.48 3.00
CA LEU A 436 3.99 13.36 3.14
C LEU A 436 2.67 13.90 3.67
N VAL A 437 1.57 13.44 3.09
CA VAL A 437 0.21 13.95 3.30
C VAL A 437 -0.67 12.81 3.77
N PHE A 438 -1.49 13.07 4.78
CA PHE A 438 -2.38 12.06 5.34
C PHE A 438 -3.76 12.62 5.62
N TRP A 439 -4.77 11.84 5.25
CA TRP A 439 -6.18 12.10 5.59
C TRP A 439 -6.58 11.13 6.68
N THR A 440 -6.92 11.68 7.83
CA THR A 440 -7.34 10.92 9.03
C THR A 440 -8.74 10.36 8.82
N SER A 441 -8.89 9.07 9.13
CA SER A 441 -10.18 8.41 9.13
C SER A 441 -10.68 8.30 10.56
N GLY A 442 -11.99 8.46 10.77
CA GLY A 442 -12.59 8.45 12.10
C GLY A 442 -12.18 9.64 12.97
N CYS A 443 -12.41 9.47 14.27
CA CYS A 443 -11.98 10.41 15.29
C CYS A 443 -11.00 9.68 16.20
N VAL A 444 -9.75 10.15 16.27
CA VAL A 444 -8.70 9.51 17.08
C VAL A 444 -9.06 9.58 18.57
N GLY A 445 -9.71 10.66 18.99
CA GLY A 445 -10.18 10.85 20.35
C GLY A 445 -11.48 10.13 20.75
N ASP A 446 -12.08 9.31 19.89
CA ASP A 446 -13.32 8.57 20.20
C ASP A 446 -13.00 7.28 20.96
N ILE A 447 -13.09 7.37 22.27
CA ILE A 447 -12.77 6.27 23.21
C ILE A 447 -13.98 5.38 23.41
N SER A 448 -15.17 5.95 23.28
CA SER A 448 -16.43 5.24 23.47
C SER A 448 -16.79 4.34 22.28
N GLY A 449 -16.22 4.62 21.10
CA GLY A 449 -16.44 3.90 19.86
C GLY A 449 -17.81 4.17 19.24
N ASP A 450 -18.42 5.32 19.55
CA ASP A 450 -19.73 5.71 19.03
C ASP A 450 -19.65 6.62 17.78
N GLY A 451 -18.43 6.92 17.34
CA GLY A 451 -18.07 7.74 16.20
C GLY A 451 -18.01 9.23 16.53
N ILE A 452 -18.19 9.66 17.78
CA ILE A 452 -18.26 11.06 18.15
C ILE A 452 -17.33 11.32 19.33
N VAL A 453 -16.56 12.40 19.28
CA VAL A 453 -15.76 12.82 20.43
C VAL A 453 -16.53 13.84 21.25
N ASP A 454 -17.05 13.42 22.40
CA ASP A 454 -17.83 14.27 23.30
C ASP A 454 -17.46 14.10 24.80
N LEU A 455 -18.38 14.44 25.70
CA LEU A 455 -18.14 14.33 27.15
C LEU A 455 -17.98 12.87 27.61
N LEU A 456 -18.50 11.90 26.86
CA LEU A 456 -18.39 10.48 27.17
C LEU A 456 -16.93 10.03 27.06
N ASP A 457 -16.23 10.43 26.01
CA ASP A 457 -14.81 10.13 25.79
C ASP A 457 -13.93 10.81 26.83
N LEU A 458 -14.23 12.08 27.13
CA LEU A 458 -13.55 12.78 28.21
C LEU A 458 -13.73 12.08 29.57
N THR A 459 -14.94 11.52 29.82
CA THR A 459 -15.18 10.71 31.02
C THR A 459 -14.39 9.40 30.97
N GLY A 460 -14.23 8.80 29.78
CA GLY A 460 -13.36 7.66 29.52
C GLY A 460 -11.92 7.92 29.96
N ILE A 461 -11.28 8.98 29.44
CA ILE A 461 -9.92 9.40 29.87
C ILE A 461 -9.86 9.58 31.38
N LEU A 462 -10.76 10.39 31.95
CA LEU A 462 -10.72 10.75 33.36
C LEU A 462 -10.89 9.54 34.29
N SER A 463 -11.57 8.48 33.83
CA SER A 463 -11.72 7.25 34.59
C SER A 463 -10.44 6.40 34.65
N GLY A 464 -9.58 6.51 33.64
CA GLY A 464 -8.30 5.82 33.54
C GLY A 464 -7.08 6.67 33.89
N PHE A 465 -7.25 7.98 34.13
CA PHE A 465 -6.14 8.93 34.26
C PHE A 465 -5.14 8.54 35.35
N GLY A 466 -3.87 8.41 34.96
CA GLY A 466 -2.75 8.00 35.78
C GLY A 466 -2.58 6.47 35.91
N LEU A 467 -3.40 5.67 35.23
CA LEU A 467 -3.23 4.22 35.12
C LEU A 467 -2.33 3.89 33.92
N CYS A 468 -1.46 2.91 34.10
CA CYS A 468 -0.60 2.41 33.03
C CYS A 468 -0.91 0.95 32.69
N ALA A 469 -0.37 0.48 31.56
CA ALA A 469 -0.47 -0.91 31.15
C ALA A 469 -0.05 -1.85 32.29
N GLY A 470 -0.95 -2.77 32.67
CA GLY A 470 -0.79 -3.70 33.79
C GLY A 470 -1.48 -3.28 35.09
N ASP A 471 -1.91 -2.02 35.22
CA ASP A 471 -2.71 -1.59 36.36
C ASP A 471 -4.16 -2.09 36.27
N PRO A 472 -4.79 -2.49 37.40
CA PRO A 472 -6.20 -2.85 37.40
C PRO A 472 -7.09 -1.68 36.98
N GLY A 473 -7.83 -1.86 35.89
CA GLY A 473 -8.72 -0.84 35.34
C GLY A 473 -8.10 0.03 34.24
N PHE A 474 -6.85 -0.22 33.85
CA PHE A 474 -6.28 0.34 32.62
C PHE A 474 -7.14 -0.07 31.42
N SER A 475 -7.44 0.90 30.56
CA SER A 475 -8.16 0.71 29.30
C SER A 475 -7.26 1.15 28.16
N GLN A 476 -6.97 0.25 27.24
CA GLN A 476 -6.14 0.57 26.07
C GLN A 476 -6.77 1.64 25.19
N GLY A 477 -8.11 1.71 25.11
CA GLY A 477 -8.79 2.78 24.38
C GLY A 477 -8.64 4.16 25.02
N ALA A 478 -8.25 4.25 26.29
CA ALA A 478 -7.99 5.54 26.96
C ALA A 478 -6.52 6.00 26.81
N ASP A 479 -5.64 5.11 26.34
CA ASP A 479 -4.25 5.37 25.98
C ASP A 479 -4.20 5.65 24.47
N VAL A 480 -4.68 6.84 24.10
CA VAL A 480 -4.92 7.32 22.73
C VAL A 480 -3.61 7.58 22.01
N ASP A 481 -2.59 8.11 22.70
CA ASP A 481 -1.26 8.29 22.09
C ASP A 481 -0.37 7.03 22.17
N ARG A 482 -0.89 5.98 22.83
CA ARG A 482 -0.29 4.65 22.98
C ARG A 482 1.07 4.68 23.65
N ASP A 483 1.33 5.63 24.56
CA ASP A 483 2.59 5.69 25.31
C ASP A 483 2.67 4.65 26.45
N GLY A 484 1.57 3.92 26.68
CA GLY A 484 1.43 2.88 27.70
C GLY A 484 0.80 3.37 29.00
N CYS A 485 0.43 4.66 29.09
CA CYS A 485 -0.15 5.27 30.28
C CYS A 485 -1.19 6.33 29.95
N VAL A 486 -2.38 6.24 30.56
CA VAL A 486 -3.41 7.27 30.38
C VAL A 486 -2.98 8.55 31.11
N GLY A 487 -2.63 9.59 30.37
CA GLY A 487 -2.03 10.82 30.88
C GLY A 487 -2.51 12.09 30.20
N LEU A 488 -1.65 13.11 30.27
CA LEU A 488 -1.94 14.42 29.67
C LEU A 488 -1.86 14.39 28.15
N GLY A 489 -1.06 13.50 27.57
CA GLY A 489 -0.97 13.30 26.12
C GLY A 489 -2.29 12.83 25.54
N ASP A 490 -2.88 11.78 26.12
CA ASP A 490 -4.20 11.27 25.74
C ASP A 490 -5.31 12.29 25.93
N LEU A 491 -5.30 12.99 27.08
CA LEU A 491 -6.28 14.05 27.33
C LEU A 491 -6.17 15.15 26.26
N ASN A 492 -4.96 15.52 25.86
CA ASN A 492 -4.78 16.51 24.79
C ASN A 492 -5.28 15.98 23.45
N ALA A 493 -5.05 14.69 23.12
CA ALA A 493 -5.56 14.07 21.90
C ALA A 493 -7.10 14.09 21.84
N VAL A 494 -7.78 13.68 22.91
CA VAL A 494 -9.25 13.74 22.99
C VAL A 494 -9.77 15.17 22.90
N LEU A 495 -9.11 16.12 23.57
CA LEU A 495 -9.52 17.53 23.52
C LEU A 495 -9.29 18.16 22.15
N ALA A 496 -8.27 17.72 21.41
CA ALA A 496 -8.01 18.18 20.04
C ALA A 496 -9.12 17.75 19.09
N ASP A 497 -9.68 16.55 19.29
CA ASP A 497 -10.76 16.01 18.47
C ASP A 497 -12.16 16.36 18.98
N LEU A 498 -12.30 17.12 20.08
CA LEU A 498 -13.60 17.38 20.70
C LEU A 498 -14.60 18.01 19.71
N GLY A 499 -15.71 17.31 19.47
CA GLY A 499 -16.73 17.68 18.48
C GLY A 499 -16.53 17.05 17.10
N CYS A 500 -15.49 16.23 16.91
CA CYS A 500 -15.34 15.35 15.76
C CYS A 500 -16.56 14.42 15.66
N SER A 501 -17.11 14.29 14.46
CA SER A 501 -18.28 13.47 14.18
C SER A 501 -18.35 13.17 12.68
N PRO A 502 -18.79 11.97 12.27
CA PRO A 502 -19.02 11.64 10.87
C PRO A 502 -20.25 12.36 10.28
N PHE A 503 -21.03 13.06 11.12
CA PHE A 503 -22.20 13.81 10.69
C PHE A 503 -21.86 15.28 10.48
N PRO A 504 -22.26 15.90 9.35
CA PRO A 504 -22.01 17.31 9.10
C PRO A 504 -22.55 18.18 10.25
N THR A 505 -21.70 19.09 10.75
CA THR A 505 -22.08 20.06 11.79
C THR A 505 -23.30 20.87 11.35
N GLY A 506 -24.46 20.56 11.92
CA GLY A 506 -25.74 21.17 11.53
C GLY A 506 -26.97 20.29 11.80
N VAL A 507 -26.79 18.98 11.94
CA VAL A 507 -27.84 18.08 12.44
C VAL A 507 -27.58 17.84 13.92
N ALA A 508 -28.22 18.60 14.80
CA ALA A 508 -28.24 18.26 16.21
C ALA A 508 -28.74 16.81 16.35
N PRO A 509 -28.04 15.92 17.06
CA PRO A 509 -28.56 14.58 17.31
C PRO A 509 -29.92 14.72 17.97
N ALA A 510 -30.93 14.09 17.38
CA ALA A 510 -32.27 14.09 17.94
C ALA A 510 -32.16 13.54 19.36
N ARG A 511 -32.34 14.40 20.37
CA ARG A 511 -32.40 13.99 21.77
C ARG A 511 -33.36 12.81 21.87
N ARG A 512 -32.82 11.61 22.10
CA ARG A 512 -33.64 10.47 22.51
C ARG A 512 -34.12 10.78 23.92
N ASN A 513 -35.27 11.43 24.02
CA ASN A 513 -36.02 11.48 25.26
C ASN A 513 -36.46 10.06 25.61
N LYS A 514 -35.89 9.49 26.66
CA LYS A 514 -36.64 8.70 27.64
C LYS A 514 -36.18 9.04 29.04
#